data_AF-A0AAN6KQQ0-F1
#
_entry.id   AF-A0AAN6KQQ0-F1
#
_cell.length_a   1.000
_cell.length_b   1.000
_cell.length_c   1.000
_cell.angle_alpha   90.00
_cell.angle_beta   90.00
_cell.angle_gamma   90.00
#
_symmetry.space_group_name_H-M   'P 1'
#
loop_
_entity.id
_entity.type
_entity.pdbx_description
1 polymer ?
#
loop_
_entity_poly.entity_id
_entity_poly.type
_entity_poly.pdbx_seq_one_letter_code
_entity_poly.pdbx_strand_id
1 'polypeptide(L)'
;MPDQALTADYASPTSTQTFRASLPALPSDPKAQSVPEKTAYLSSLRAGATQMQAEINAALTQRMEGDKAVAATGKSGVHDEKAEEMYGEEDTEEDG
;
A
#
# COMPACT_ATOMS: atom_id res chain seq x y z
N MET A 1 6.51 -28.40 11.11
CA MET A 1 6.68 -27.90 9.72
C MET A 1 6.83 -26.40 9.82
N PRO A 2 7.76 -25.74 9.10
CA PRO A 2 7.87 -24.29 9.15
C PRO A 2 6.60 -23.65 8.57
N ASP A 3 5.96 -22.77 9.32
CA ASP A 3 4.86 -21.95 8.82
C ASP A 3 5.40 -21.02 7.73
N GLN A 4 4.87 -21.16 6.52
CA GLN A 4 5.20 -20.30 5.40
C GLN A 4 4.35 -19.03 5.51
N ALA A 5 4.93 -17.87 5.23
CA ALA A 5 4.20 -16.62 5.25
C ALA A 5 4.67 -15.70 4.13
N LEU A 6 3.73 -14.97 3.55
CA LEU A 6 4.01 -13.82 2.73
C LEU A 6 4.22 -12.62 3.66
N THR A 7 5.36 -11.94 3.52
CA THR A 7 5.70 -10.77 4.33
C THR A 7 6.09 -9.61 3.44
N ALA A 8 5.70 -8.40 3.82
CA ALA A 8 6.15 -7.17 3.20
C ALA A 8 6.52 -6.16 4.30
N ASP A 9 7.67 -5.53 4.16
CA ASP A 9 8.15 -4.53 5.11
C ASP A 9 8.13 -3.15 4.45
N TYR A 10 7.43 -2.24 5.10
CA TYR A 10 7.43 -0.83 4.79
C TYR A 10 8.33 -0.09 5.77
N ALA A 11 9.24 0.72 5.25
CA ALA A 11 10.12 1.58 6.03
C ALA A 11 10.15 2.99 5.44
N SER A 12 9.91 3.98 6.30
CA SER A 12 10.09 5.40 6.02
C SER A 12 10.87 6.04 7.18
N PRO A 13 11.38 7.27 7.02
CA PRO A 13 12.07 7.98 8.10
C PRO A 13 11.22 8.18 9.37
N THR A 14 9.89 8.15 9.23
CA THR A 14 8.94 8.45 10.30
C THR A 14 8.14 7.23 10.76
N SER A 15 8.14 6.13 10.00
CA SER A 15 7.37 4.94 10.35
C SER A 15 7.92 3.67 9.73
N THR A 16 7.78 2.57 10.46
CA THR A 16 7.95 1.21 9.94
C THR A 16 6.66 0.43 10.12
N GLN A 17 6.35 -0.46 9.18
CA GLN A 17 5.17 -1.32 9.24
C GLN A 17 5.45 -2.64 8.53
N THR A 18 5.15 -3.76 9.19
CA THR A 18 5.29 -5.09 8.60
C THR A 18 3.91 -5.67 8.35
N PHE A 19 3.70 -6.13 7.12
CA PHE A 19 2.51 -6.85 6.68
C PHE A 19 2.85 -8.34 6.63
N ARG A 20 1.95 -9.19 7.12
CA ARG A 20 2.15 -10.65 7.16
C ARG A 20 0.85 -11.38 6.84
N ALA A 21 0.90 -12.28 5.88
CA ALA A 21 -0.17 -13.20 5.55
C ALA A 21 0.33 -14.65 5.69
N SER A 22 -0.37 -15.46 6.49
CA SER A 22 -0.03 -16.87 6.69
C SER A 22 -0.37 -17.69 5.45
N LEU A 23 0.51 -18.62 5.10
CA LEU A 23 0.32 -19.54 3.98
C LEU A 23 0.22 -20.98 4.50
N PRO A 24 -0.50 -21.87 3.79
CA PRO A 24 -0.52 -23.29 4.09
C PRO A 24 0.90 -23.88 4.11
N ALA A 25 1.16 -24.80 5.03
CA ALA A 25 2.44 -25.50 5.04
C ALA A 25 2.53 -26.45 3.83
N LEU A 26 3.61 -26.30 3.05
CA LEU A 26 3.99 -27.26 2.02
C LEU A 26 5.18 -28.09 2.52
N PRO A 27 5.18 -29.42 2.32
CA PRO A 27 6.35 -30.24 2.55
C PRO A 27 7.58 -29.68 1.83
N SER A 28 8.74 -29.64 2.49
CA SER A 28 9.97 -29.14 1.88
C SER A 28 10.49 -30.04 0.75
N ASP A 29 10.18 -31.34 0.80
CA ASP A 29 10.49 -32.29 -0.27
C ASP A 29 9.46 -32.16 -1.41
N PRO A 30 9.87 -31.74 -2.63
CA PRO A 30 8.97 -31.63 -3.78
C PRO A 30 8.26 -32.93 -4.17
N LYS A 31 8.85 -34.09 -3.84
CA LYS A 31 8.28 -35.42 -4.12
C LYS A 31 7.17 -35.80 -3.13
N ALA A 32 7.18 -35.20 -1.93
CA ALA A 32 6.16 -35.38 -0.92
C ALA A 32 4.97 -34.42 -1.09
N GLN A 33 5.09 -33.42 -1.97
CA GLN A 33 4.03 -32.44 -2.23
C GLN A 33 2.98 -33.00 -3.19
N SER A 34 1.74 -33.13 -2.72
CA SER A 34 0.60 -33.51 -3.56
C SER A 34 0.09 -32.34 -4.41
N VAL A 35 -0.58 -32.64 -5.53
CA VAL A 35 -1.20 -31.60 -6.38
C VAL A 35 -2.23 -30.77 -5.60
N PRO A 36 -3.11 -31.34 -4.77
CA PRO A 36 -4.05 -30.56 -3.97
C PRO A 36 -3.37 -29.57 -3.01
N GLU A 37 -2.28 -29.98 -2.34
CA GLU A 37 -1.54 -29.09 -1.43
C GLU A 37 -0.89 -27.92 -2.16
N LYS A 38 -0.33 -28.17 -3.36
CA LYS A 38 0.24 -27.11 -4.20
C LYS A 38 -0.84 -26.12 -4.65
N THR A 39 -2.01 -26.62 -5.08
CA THR A 39 -3.12 -25.76 -5.49
C THR A 39 -3.64 -24.93 -4.31
N ALA A 40 -3.80 -25.52 -3.13
CA ALA A 40 -4.23 -24.81 -1.93
C ALA A 40 -3.22 -23.72 -1.51
N TYR A 41 -1.92 -24.02 -1.56
CA TYR A 41 -0.87 -23.06 -1.30
C TYR A 41 -0.90 -21.89 -2.30
N LEU A 42 -0.95 -22.17 -3.60
CA LEU A 42 -0.96 -21.14 -4.64
C LEU A 42 -2.22 -20.27 -4.57
N SER A 43 -3.38 -20.88 -4.26
CA SER A 43 -4.62 -20.15 -4.05
C SER A 43 -4.52 -19.19 -2.86
N SER A 44 -3.98 -19.68 -1.73
CA SER A 44 -3.79 -18.89 -0.52
C SER A 44 -2.75 -17.78 -0.73
N LEU A 45 -1.68 -18.06 -1.46
CA LEU A 45 -0.66 -17.07 -1.82
C LEU A 45 -1.25 -15.96 -2.70
N ARG A 46 -2.06 -16.31 -3.70
CA ARG A 46 -2.70 -15.32 -4.57
C ARG A 46 -3.68 -14.45 -3.77
N ALA A 47 -4.54 -15.07 -2.96
CA ALA A 47 -5.48 -14.35 -2.11
C ALA A 47 -4.76 -13.43 -1.11
N GLY A 48 -3.74 -13.95 -0.42
CA GLY A 48 -2.93 -13.19 0.53
C GLY A 48 -2.20 -12.03 -0.13
N ALA A 49 -1.69 -12.19 -1.35
CA ALA A 49 -1.06 -11.10 -2.10
C ALA A 49 -2.05 -9.99 -2.47
N THR A 50 -3.23 -10.35 -2.97
CA THR A 50 -4.27 -9.35 -3.30
C THR A 50 -4.76 -8.60 -2.06
N GLN A 51 -4.97 -9.32 -0.95
CA GLN A 51 -5.35 -8.70 0.31
C GLN A 51 -4.25 -7.77 0.83
N MET A 52 -2.99 -8.23 0.85
CA MET A 52 -1.86 -7.44 1.31
C MET A 52 -1.65 -6.19 0.45
N GLN A 53 -1.86 -6.28 -0.86
CA GLN A 53 -1.85 -5.12 -1.75
C GLN A 53 -2.92 -4.09 -1.36
N ALA A 54 -4.15 -4.54 -1.08
CA ALA A 54 -5.22 -3.65 -0.64
C ALA A 54 -4.89 -2.99 0.72
N GLU A 55 -4.36 -3.75 1.68
CA GLU A 55 -3.94 -3.25 2.99
C GLU A 55 -2.81 -2.22 2.88
N ILE A 56 -1.79 -2.49 2.07
CA ILE A 56 -0.68 -1.56 1.82
C ILE A 56 -1.21 -0.27 1.18
N ASN A 57 -2.04 -0.38 0.14
CA ASN A 57 -2.60 0.79 -0.52
C ASN A 57 -3.43 1.63 0.45
N ALA A 58 -4.31 1.01 1.23
CA ALA A 58 -5.11 1.71 2.23
C ALA A 58 -4.22 2.39 3.29
N ALA A 59 -3.19 1.70 3.79
CA ALA A 59 -2.27 2.25 4.78
C ALA A 59 -1.47 3.45 4.23
N LEU A 60 -1.01 3.38 2.97
CA LEU A 60 -0.29 4.48 2.33
C LEU A 60 -1.22 5.66 2.04
N THR A 61 -2.44 5.42 1.55
CA THR A 61 -3.43 6.48 1.32
C THR A 61 -3.79 7.20 2.62
N GLN A 62 -4.06 6.47 3.71
CA GLN A 62 -4.35 7.07 5.00
C GLN A 62 -3.18 7.91 5.53
N ARG A 63 -1.93 7.48 5.28
CA ARG A 63 -0.75 8.26 5.64
C ARG A 63 -0.63 9.53 4.81
N MET A 64 -0.89 9.47 3.50
CA MET A 64 -0.91 10.65 2.65
C MET A 64 -1.98 11.66 3.10
N GLU A 65 -3.16 11.20 3.51
CA GLU A 65 -4.20 12.08 4.07
C GLU A 65 -3.76 12.71 5.40
N GLY A 66 -3.12 11.93 6.28
CA GLY A 66 -2.53 12.44 7.51
C GLY A 66 -1.44 13.49 7.25
N ASP A 67 -0.53 13.22 6.31
CA ASP A 67 0.53 14.12 5.91
C ASP A 67 -0.02 15.40 5.27
N LYS A 68 -1.09 15.31 4.45
CA LYS A 68 -1.79 16.47 3.91
C LYS A 68 -2.41 17.33 5.01
N ALA A 69 -3.06 16.73 6.02
CA ALA A 69 -3.65 17.49 7.12
C ALA A 69 -2.59 18.19 7.99
N VAL A 70 -1.44 17.55 8.20
CA VAL A 70 -0.28 18.15 8.89
C VAL A 70 0.35 19.25 8.03
N ALA A 71 0.46 19.06 6.71
CA ALA A 71 0.94 20.08 5.79
C ALA A 71 0.01 21.29 5.74
N ALA A 72 -1.32 21.09 5.80
CA ALA A 72 -2.33 22.15 5.84
C ALA A 72 -2.27 22.99 7.13
N THR A 73 -1.89 22.40 8.26
CA THR A 73 -1.71 23.10 9.54
C THR A 73 -0.30 23.67 9.74
N GLY A 74 0.70 23.18 8.99
CA GLY A 74 2.01 23.80 8.84
C GLY A 74 1.99 24.91 7.77
N LYS A 75 3.02 25.77 7.74
CA LYS A 75 3.19 26.88 6.77
C LYS A 75 3.10 26.49 5.27
N SER A 76 2.93 25.20 4.94
CA SER A 76 2.72 24.69 3.59
C SER A 76 1.25 24.71 3.15
N GLY A 77 0.29 24.73 4.09
CA GLY A 77 -1.15 24.87 3.80
C GLY A 77 -1.48 26.18 3.11
N VAL A 78 -0.78 27.25 3.50
CA VAL A 78 -0.88 28.57 2.84
C VAL A 78 -0.41 28.52 1.37
N HIS A 79 0.44 27.57 1.01
CA HIS A 79 0.90 27.42 -0.38
C HIS A 79 -0.06 26.59 -1.23
N ASP A 80 -0.68 25.56 -0.65
CA ASP A 80 -1.64 24.68 -1.34
C ASP A 80 -2.99 25.39 -1.52
N GLU A 81 -3.48 26.10 -0.50
CA GLU A 81 -4.72 26.90 -0.58
C GLU A 81 -4.60 28.04 -1.60
N LYS A 82 -3.41 28.67 -1.68
CA LYS A 82 -3.09 29.67 -2.70
C LYS A 82 -2.90 29.07 -4.11
N ALA A 83 -2.53 27.79 -4.21
CA ALA A 83 -2.44 27.10 -5.49
C ALA A 83 -3.81 26.66 -6.02
N GLU A 84 -4.75 26.30 -5.14
CA GLU A 84 -6.14 26.01 -5.54
C GLU A 84 -6.93 27.28 -5.90
N GLU A 85 -6.70 28.42 -5.24
CA GLU A 85 -7.28 29.71 -5.64
C GLU A 85 -6.86 30.14 -7.06
N MET A 86 -5.63 29.83 -7.47
CA MET A 86 -5.09 30.10 -8.81
C MET A 86 -5.58 29.11 -9.88
N TYR A 87 -6.24 28.01 -9.49
CA TYR A 87 -6.77 27.02 -10.42
C TYR A 87 -8.17 27.39 -10.96
N GLY A 88 -8.81 28.41 -10.39
CA GLY A 88 -10.11 28.96 -10.81
C GLY A 88 -10.04 30.23 -11.66
N GLU A 89 -8.85 30.79 -11.86
CA GLU A 89 -8.62 31.93 -12.74
C GLU A 89 -8.05 31.37 -14.05
N GLU A 90 -8.94 30.94 -14.96
CA GLU A 90 -8.54 30.76 -16.36
C GLU A 90 -8.05 32.14 -16.82
N ASP A 91 -6.73 32.32 -16.96
CA ASP A 91 -6.13 33.41 -17.70
C ASP A 91 -6.65 33.32 -19.16
N THR A 92 -7.84 33.85 -19.41
CA THR A 92 -8.22 34.39 -20.71
C THR A 92 -7.33 35.59 -20.95
N GLU A 93 -6.08 35.35 -21.34
CA GLU A 93 -5.27 36.37 -22.02
C GLU A 93 -6.05 36.77 -23.29
N GLU A 94 -6.44 38.04 -23.28
CA GLU A 94 -7.21 38.76 -24.29
C GLU A 94 -6.75 38.51 -25.73
N ASP A 95 -7.72 38.29 -26.63
CA ASP A 95 -7.62 38.71 -28.03
C ASP A 95 -7.32 40.23 -28.08
N GLY A 96 -6.18 40.61 -28.67
CA GLY A 96 -5.77 42.00 -28.89
C GLY A 96 -4.68 42.16 -29.94
#